data_AF-A0A443A996-F1
#
_entry.id   AF-A0A443A996-F1
#
_cell.length_a   1.000
_cell.length_b   1.000
_cell.length_c   1.000
_cell.angle_alpha   90.00
_cell.angle_beta   90.00
_cell.angle_gamma   90.00
#
_symmetry.space_group_name_H-M   'P 1'
#
loop_
_entity.id
_entity.type
_entity.pdbx_description
1 polymer ?
#
loop_
_entity_poly.entity_id
_entity_poly.type
_entity_poly.pdbx_seq_one_letter_code
_entity_poly.pdbx_strand_id
1 'polypeptide(L)'
;MRGSAHVQGISRLAKAGRRPSSALRAPSPRERGEGEDIAIIGGGIIGICVAAYLAEAGRNVTIFDRTGTCEETSSGNAAALAFSDVLPLAHKGMIRHLPKWLADPLGPLSIPPTYLPKLQPWLVRFWRAGRSDRYEASLAAQAGMMRLAEAEWAGLMARSGTENMLRE
;
A
#
# COMPACT_ATOMS: atom_id res chain seq x y z
N MET A 1 9.73 26.17 0.84
CA MET A 1 10.86 25.27 0.57
C MET A 1 10.39 24.25 -0.46
N ARG A 2 11.10 24.11 -1.59
CA ARG A 2 10.67 23.28 -2.72
C ARG A 2 11.29 21.88 -2.57
N GLY A 3 10.54 20.91 -2.02
CA GLY A 3 10.88 19.50 -2.15
C GLY A 3 10.53 19.04 -3.57
N SER A 4 11.51 18.52 -4.32
CA SER A 4 11.29 17.95 -5.66
C SER A 4 11.21 16.43 -5.53
N ALA A 5 10.08 15.84 -5.92
CA ALA A 5 9.96 14.40 -6.08
C ALA A 5 10.40 14.02 -7.51
N HIS A 6 11.51 13.31 -7.63
CA HIS A 6 11.98 12.78 -8.91
C HIS A 6 11.58 11.31 -9.04
N VAL A 7 10.74 10.99 -10.02
CA VAL A 7 10.41 9.60 -10.40
C VAL A 7 11.33 9.18 -11.54
N GLN A 8 12.16 8.16 -11.32
CA GLN A 8 13.00 7.58 -12.40
C GLN A 8 12.46 6.21 -12.80
N GLY A 9 11.99 6.10 -14.05
CA GLY A 9 11.69 4.82 -14.68
C GLY A 9 12.98 4.07 -15.04
N ILE A 10 13.02 2.76 -14.79
CA ILE A 10 14.17 1.91 -15.10
C ILE A 10 14.25 1.72 -16.64
N SER A 11 14.89 2.65 -17.34
CA SER A 11 15.26 2.45 -18.74
C SER A 11 16.45 1.50 -18.84
N ARG A 12 16.31 0.40 -19.60
CA ARG A 12 17.34 -0.62 -19.83
C ARG A 12 18.65 -0.01 -20.33
N LEU A 13 19.73 -0.18 -19.56
CA LEU A 13 21.09 0.14 -19.99
C LEU A 13 21.70 -1.05 -20.75
N ALA A 14 21.88 -0.87 -22.05
CA ALA A 14 22.66 -1.75 -22.91
C ALA A 14 24.17 -1.44 -22.84
N LYS A 15 24.95 -2.52 -22.96
CA LYS A 15 26.37 -2.65 -23.31
C LYS A 15 27.44 -2.28 -22.26
N ALA A 16 28.06 -3.35 -21.76
CA ALA A 16 29.33 -3.36 -21.05
C ALA A 16 30.48 -2.93 -21.99
N GLY A 17 31.01 -1.72 -21.77
CA GLY A 17 32.31 -1.27 -22.25
C GLY A 17 33.27 -1.12 -21.08
N ARG A 18 34.52 -1.58 -21.24
CA ARG A 18 35.60 -1.49 -20.25
C ARG A 18 35.73 -0.07 -19.70
N ARG A 19 35.67 0.10 -18.37
CA ARG A 19 35.94 1.39 -17.70
C ARG A 19 37.44 1.61 -17.57
N PRO A 20 38.00 2.78 -17.97
CA PRO A 20 39.39 3.11 -17.70
C PRO A 20 39.65 3.40 -16.21
N SER A 21 40.90 3.20 -15.83
CA SER A 21 41.49 3.29 -14.49
C SER A 21 41.27 4.65 -13.78
N SER A 22 40.88 4.56 -12.50
CA SER A 22 41.19 5.41 -11.32
C SER A 22 41.23 6.95 -11.39
N ALA A 23 40.84 7.62 -12.47
CA ALA A 23 40.66 9.07 -12.46
C ALA A 23 39.47 9.44 -11.56
N LEU A 24 39.74 10.19 -10.49
CA LEU A 24 38.84 10.82 -9.51
C LEU A 24 37.35 10.70 -9.89
N ARG A 25 36.71 9.63 -9.43
CA ARG A 25 35.26 9.51 -9.48
C ARG A 25 34.68 10.68 -8.70
N ALA A 26 33.88 11.52 -9.37
CA ALA A 26 33.10 12.54 -8.68
C ALA A 26 32.32 11.86 -7.53
N PRO A 27 32.37 12.42 -6.30
CA PRO A 27 31.67 11.83 -5.17
C PRO A 27 30.21 11.65 -5.55
N SER A 28 29.62 10.48 -5.30
CA SER A 28 28.19 10.24 -5.51
C SER A 28 27.35 11.23 -4.71
N PRO A 29 26.08 11.47 -5.09
CA PRO A 29 25.18 12.32 -4.31
C PRO A 29 25.14 11.96 -2.81
N ARG A 30 25.25 10.66 -2.48
CA ARG A 30 25.40 10.16 -1.10
C ARG A 30 26.67 10.63 -0.40
N GLU A 31 27.79 10.70 -1.11
CA GLU A 31 29.10 11.15 -0.60
C GLU A 31 29.18 12.69 -0.47
N ARG A 32 28.32 13.44 -1.17
CA ARG A 32 28.23 14.92 -1.07
C ARG A 32 27.30 15.41 0.05
N GLY A 33 26.65 14.51 0.79
CA GLY A 33 25.58 14.89 1.71
C GLY A 33 24.32 15.42 1.01
N GLU A 34 24.26 15.29 -0.33
CA GLU A 34 23.10 15.56 -1.18
C GLU A 34 22.26 14.28 -1.37
N GLY A 35 22.29 13.42 -0.35
CA GLY A 35 21.73 12.08 -0.42
C GLY A 35 20.21 12.12 -0.46
N GLU A 36 19.65 11.29 -1.33
CA GLU A 36 18.31 10.75 -1.12
C GLU A 36 18.34 10.04 0.24
N ASP A 37 17.63 10.60 1.24
CA ASP A 37 17.60 10.04 2.59
C ASP A 37 16.75 8.76 2.62
N ILE A 38 15.76 8.67 1.71
CA ILE A 38 14.74 7.63 1.75
C ILE A 38 14.46 7.09 0.34
N ALA A 39 14.58 5.78 0.19
CA ALA A 39 14.15 5.04 -1.00
C ALA A 39 12.80 4.38 -0.76
N ILE A 40 11.86 4.57 -1.68
CA ILE A 40 10.55 3.91 -1.70
C ILE A 40 10.54 2.90 -2.83
N ILE A 41 10.13 1.65 -2.55
CA ILE A 41 9.97 0.61 -3.56
C ILE A 41 8.48 0.42 -3.82
N GLY A 42 8.05 0.77 -5.03
CA GLY A 42 6.66 0.78 -5.48
C GLY A 42 6.11 2.20 -5.61
N GLY A 43 5.75 2.57 -6.83
CA GLY A 43 5.14 3.85 -7.22
C GLY A 43 3.62 3.79 -7.34
N GLY A 44 2.98 2.81 -6.69
CA GLY A 44 1.52 2.79 -6.52
C GLY A 44 1.03 3.87 -5.55
N ILE A 45 -0.28 3.98 -5.38
CA ILE A 45 -0.93 5.04 -4.60
C ILE A 45 -0.38 5.18 -3.17
N ILE A 46 -0.08 4.05 -2.51
CA ILE A 46 0.52 4.04 -1.17
C ILE A 46 1.92 4.66 -1.19
N GLY A 47 2.77 4.26 -2.15
CA GLY A 47 4.12 4.78 -2.27
C GLY A 47 4.14 6.28 -2.58
N ILE A 48 3.22 6.75 -3.44
CA ILE A 48 3.07 8.17 -3.76
C ILE A 48 2.60 8.97 -2.54
N CYS A 49 1.61 8.48 -1.77
CA CYS A 49 1.18 9.15 -0.55
C CYS A 49 2.32 9.26 0.47
N VAL A 50 3.06 8.16 0.69
CA VAL A 50 4.23 8.16 1.59
C VAL A 50 5.29 9.15 1.11
N ALA A 51 5.58 9.19 -0.19
CA ALA A 51 6.53 10.13 -0.76
C ALA A 51 6.11 11.58 -0.55
N ALA A 52 4.81 11.90 -0.71
CA ALA A 52 4.28 13.24 -0.50
C ALA A 52 4.51 13.71 0.94
N TYR A 53 4.13 12.91 1.95
CA TYR A 53 4.33 13.28 3.36
C TYR A 53 5.80 13.37 3.76
N LEU A 54 6.65 12.49 3.22
CA LEU A 54 8.09 12.55 3.48
C LEU A 54 8.75 13.79 2.84
N ALA A 55 8.34 14.14 1.62
CA ALA A 55 8.80 15.35 0.96
C ALA A 55 8.35 16.61 1.72
N GLU A 56 7.11 16.63 2.24
CA GLU A 56 6.59 17.71 3.11
C GLU A 56 7.39 17.82 4.42
N ALA A 57 7.83 16.68 4.97
CA ALA A 57 8.73 16.63 6.13
C ALA A 57 10.19 17.03 5.80
N GLY A 58 10.45 17.54 4.59
CA GLY A 58 11.76 18.02 4.15
C GLY A 58 12.75 16.90 3.81
N ARG A 59 12.26 15.68 3.55
CA ARG A 59 13.11 14.55 3.16
C ARG A 59 13.30 14.49 1.66
N ASN A 60 14.51 14.12 1.25
CA ASN A 60 14.79 13.76 -0.14
C ASN A 60 14.38 12.31 -0.37
N VAL A 61 13.40 12.10 -1.24
CA VAL A 61 12.77 10.79 -1.48
C VAL A 61 12.93 10.39 -2.93
N THR A 62 13.32 9.14 -3.15
CA THR A 62 13.36 8.54 -4.49
C THR A 62 12.47 7.31 -4.54
N ILE A 63 11.61 7.28 -5.54
CA ILE A 63 10.65 6.20 -5.75
C ILE A 63 11.15 5.33 -6.90
N PHE A 64 11.29 4.04 -6.61
CA PHE A 64 11.63 3.01 -7.57
C PHE A 64 10.38 2.22 -7.91
N ASP A 65 9.94 2.32 -9.16
CA ASP A 65 8.90 1.47 -9.70
C ASP A 65 9.39 0.78 -10.98
N ARG A 66 8.93 -0.45 -11.21
CA ARG A 66 9.33 -1.25 -12.36
C ARG A 66 8.57 -0.87 -13.62
N THR A 67 7.28 -0.55 -13.50
CA THR A 67 6.39 -0.29 -14.63
C THR A 67 6.19 1.21 -14.80
N GLY A 68 5.95 1.93 -13.71
CA GLY A 68 5.72 3.37 -13.73
C GLY A 68 4.83 3.80 -12.56
N THR A 69 4.57 5.09 -12.45
CA THR A 69 3.73 5.60 -11.36
C THR A 69 2.28 5.18 -11.56
N CYS A 70 1.73 4.50 -10.53
CA CYS A 70 0.35 4.07 -10.47
C CYS A 70 -0.14 3.20 -11.65
N GLU A 71 0.74 2.50 -12.37
CA GLU A 71 0.36 1.79 -13.61
C GLU A 71 -0.32 0.42 -13.41
N GLU A 72 -0.18 -0.20 -12.24
CA GLU A 72 -0.77 -1.54 -11.97
C GLU A 72 -2.10 -1.41 -11.19
N THR A 73 -2.21 -1.99 -9.99
CA THR A 73 -3.44 -1.99 -9.18
C THR A 73 -4.01 -0.58 -8.93
N SER A 74 -3.13 0.43 -8.87
CA SER A 74 -3.54 1.82 -8.66
C SER A 74 -4.20 2.47 -9.87
N SER A 75 -4.02 1.96 -11.10
CA SER A 75 -4.73 2.45 -12.30
C SER A 75 -6.07 1.75 -12.49
N GLY A 76 -6.14 0.44 -12.23
CA GLY A 76 -7.31 -0.41 -12.50
C GLY A 76 -8.26 -0.65 -11.32
N ASN A 77 -8.21 0.14 -10.25
CA ASN A 77 -9.10 -0.03 -9.10
C ASN A 77 -10.47 0.64 -9.32
N ALA A 78 -11.45 0.29 -8.48
CA ALA A 78 -12.82 0.82 -8.55
C ALA A 78 -12.96 2.28 -8.06
N ALA A 79 -11.87 2.88 -7.56
CA ALA A 79 -11.83 4.23 -6.96
C ALA A 79 -12.83 4.47 -5.82
N ALA A 80 -13.29 3.40 -5.16
CA ALA A 80 -14.24 3.48 -4.05
C ALA A 80 -13.52 3.79 -2.74
N LEU A 81 -14.05 4.77 -2.00
CA LEU A 81 -13.59 5.12 -0.66
C LEU A 81 -14.59 4.58 0.37
N ALA A 82 -14.22 3.48 1.04
CA ALA A 82 -15.10 2.77 1.97
C ALA A 82 -14.83 3.15 3.44
N PHE A 83 -14.87 4.44 3.77
CA PHE A 83 -14.57 4.91 5.14
C PHE A 83 -15.58 4.41 6.19
N SER A 84 -16.81 4.08 5.77
CA SER A 84 -17.86 3.53 6.63
C SER A 84 -17.68 2.05 6.98
N ASP A 85 -16.79 1.33 6.30
CA ASP A 85 -16.62 -0.11 6.45
C ASP A 85 -15.70 -0.43 7.63
N VAL A 86 -16.22 -0.21 8.84
CA VAL A 86 -15.48 -0.37 10.11
C VAL A 86 -15.68 -1.74 10.77
N LEU A 87 -16.56 -2.58 10.21
CA LEU A 87 -16.82 -3.90 10.76
C LEU A 87 -15.59 -4.81 10.60
N PRO A 88 -15.10 -5.44 11.68
CA PRO A 88 -14.00 -6.39 11.58
C PRO A 88 -14.37 -7.55 10.67
N LEU A 89 -13.50 -7.83 9.69
CA LEU A 89 -13.68 -8.95 8.76
C LEU A 89 -13.87 -10.27 9.50
N ALA A 90 -13.08 -10.49 10.56
CA ALA A 90 -13.24 -11.64 11.45
C ALA A 90 -14.24 -11.29 12.57
N HIS A 91 -15.52 -11.62 12.37
CA HIS A 91 -16.52 -11.53 13.45
C HIS A 91 -17.35 -12.81 13.57
N LYS A 92 -17.88 -13.09 14.77
CA LYS A 92 -18.63 -14.33 15.06
C LYS A 92 -19.82 -14.58 14.12
N GLY A 93 -20.44 -13.52 13.60
CA GLY A 93 -21.54 -13.62 12.64
C GLY A 93 -21.12 -14.31 11.33
N MET A 94 -19.93 -13.98 10.81
CA MET A 94 -19.42 -14.52 9.56
C MET A 94 -19.15 -16.03 9.64
N ILE A 95 -18.66 -16.55 10.77
CA ILE A 95 -18.35 -17.97 10.95
C ILE A 95 -19.59 -18.86 10.75
N ARG A 96 -20.78 -18.35 11.07
CA ARG A 96 -22.05 -19.09 10.90
C ARG A 96 -22.37 -19.36 9.43
N HIS A 97 -21.89 -18.51 8.52
CA HIS A 97 -22.11 -18.65 7.09
C HIS A 97 -21.03 -19.50 6.40
N LEU A 98 -19.88 -19.70 7.05
CA LEU A 98 -18.72 -20.40 6.50
C LEU A 98 -19.02 -21.83 6.00
N PRO A 99 -19.74 -22.69 6.73
CA PRO A 99 -20.05 -24.04 6.25
C PRO A 99 -20.90 -24.02 4.98
N LYS A 100 -21.84 -23.08 4.88
CA LYS A 100 -22.70 -22.92 3.70
C LYS A 100 -21.90 -22.41 2.50
N TRP A 101 -20.99 -21.47 2.71
CA TRP A 101 -20.14 -20.93 1.64
C TRP A 101 -19.13 -21.94 1.12
N LEU A 102 -18.50 -22.75 1.99
CA LEU A 102 -17.56 -23.78 1.58
C LEU A 102 -18.22 -24.96 0.87
N ALA A 103 -19.49 -25.24 1.16
CA ALA A 103 -20.27 -26.28 0.49
C ALA A 103 -20.83 -25.83 -0.86
N ASP A 104 -20.87 -24.51 -1.11
CA ASP A 104 -21.33 -23.94 -2.37
C ASP A 104 -20.12 -23.70 -3.29
N PRO A 105 -19.95 -24.45 -4.40
CA PRO A 105 -18.84 -24.24 -5.33
C PRO A 105 -18.90 -22.88 -6.05
N LEU A 106 -20.06 -22.20 -6.04
CA LEU A 106 -20.25 -20.82 -6.50
C LEU A 106 -20.35 -19.82 -5.34
N GLY A 107 -20.14 -20.29 -4.10
CA GLY A 107 -20.17 -19.47 -2.91
C GLY A 107 -19.02 -18.46 -2.86
N PRO A 108 -19.14 -17.41 -2.03
CA PRO A 108 -18.15 -16.34 -1.93
C PRO A 108 -16.80 -16.79 -1.32
N LEU A 109 -16.69 -18.05 -0.89
CA LEU A 109 -15.47 -18.64 -0.35
C LEU A 109 -15.29 -20.05 -0.88
N SER A 110 -14.26 -20.24 -1.71
CA SER A 110 -13.86 -21.55 -2.21
C SER A 110 -12.43 -21.86 -1.77
N ILE A 111 -12.25 -22.96 -1.03
CA ILE A 111 -10.94 -23.44 -0.58
C ILE A 111 -10.76 -24.85 -1.12
N PRO A 112 -9.78 -25.09 -2.01
CA PRO A 112 -9.46 -26.44 -2.46
C PRO A 112 -9.13 -27.35 -1.26
N PRO A 113 -9.77 -28.53 -1.13
CA PRO A 113 -9.51 -29.43 0.00
C PRO A 113 -8.03 -29.80 0.17
N THR A 114 -7.30 -29.90 -0.95
CA THR A 114 -5.86 -30.18 -0.99
C THR A 114 -5.00 -29.06 -0.41
N TYR A 115 -5.50 -27.83 -0.37
CA TYR A 115 -4.80 -26.67 0.20
C TYR A 115 -5.17 -26.42 1.67
N LEU A 116 -6.28 -27.00 2.15
CA LEU A 116 -6.79 -26.78 3.49
C LEU A 116 -5.77 -27.05 4.61
N PRO A 117 -4.95 -28.12 4.58
CA PRO A 117 -3.96 -28.36 5.63
C PRO A 117 -2.90 -27.25 5.71
N LYS A 118 -2.54 -26.65 4.57
CA LYS A 118 -1.57 -25.53 4.51
C LYS A 118 -2.17 -24.25 5.07
N LEU A 119 -3.47 -24.03 4.85
CA LEU A 119 -4.18 -22.84 5.28
C LEU A 119 -4.69 -22.93 6.74
N GLN A 120 -4.83 -24.14 7.28
CA GLN A 120 -5.40 -24.41 8.61
C GLN A 120 -4.75 -23.61 9.76
N PRO A 121 -3.41 -23.44 9.85
CA PRO A 121 -2.80 -22.62 10.90
C PRO A 121 -3.23 -21.16 10.82
N TRP A 122 -3.35 -20.61 9.61
CA TRP A 122 -3.81 -19.24 9.41
C TRP A 122 -5.29 -19.09 9.73
N LEU A 123 -6.15 -20.04 9.32
CA LEU A 123 -7.58 -20.04 9.63
C LEU A 123 -7.84 -20.06 11.14
N VAL A 124 -7.07 -20.83 11.91
CA VAL A 124 -7.17 -20.84 13.37
C VAL A 124 -6.79 -19.49 13.97
N ARG A 125 -5.73 -18.84 13.46
CA ARG A 125 -5.33 -17.49 13.90
C ARG A 125 -6.39 -16.45 13.55
N PHE A 126 -6.93 -16.51 12.33
CA PHE A 126 -8.00 -15.64 11.86
C PHE A 126 -9.27 -15.80 12.73
N TRP A 127 -9.66 -17.03 13.02
CA TRP A 127 -10.77 -17.34 13.91
C TRP A 127 -10.56 -16.78 15.34
N ARG A 128 -9.35 -16.96 15.88
CA ARG A 128 -8.98 -16.41 17.20
C ARG A 128 -8.96 -14.89 17.24
N ALA A 129 -8.63 -14.23 16.12
CA ALA A 129 -8.66 -12.77 16.02
C ALA A 129 -10.10 -12.22 16.11
N GLY A 130 -11.10 -12.98 15.64
CA GLY A 130 -12.52 -12.61 15.71
C GLY A 130 -13.23 -12.97 17.02
N ARG A 131 -12.49 -13.28 18.10
CA ARG A 131 -13.09 -13.52 19.41
C ARG A 131 -13.75 -12.25 19.95
N SER A 132 -14.84 -12.43 20.70
CA SER A 132 -15.64 -11.32 21.23
C SER A 132 -14.89 -10.44 22.23
N ASP A 133 -13.86 -10.98 22.89
CA ASP A 133 -12.95 -10.24 23.77
C ASP A 133 -12.01 -9.28 23.00
N ARG A 134 -11.90 -9.42 21.68
CA ARG A 134 -11.12 -8.56 20.78
C ARG A 134 -11.98 -7.65 19.91
N TYR A 135 -13.25 -8.01 19.72
CA TYR A 135 -14.14 -7.35 18.77
C TYR A 135 -14.23 -5.83 18.97
N GLU A 136 -14.54 -5.38 20.19
CA GLU A 136 -14.66 -3.95 20.50
C GLU A 136 -13.36 -3.18 20.27
N ALA A 137 -12.22 -3.77 20.67
CA ALA A 137 -10.91 -3.17 20.46
C ALA A 137 -10.55 -3.09 18.96
N SER A 138 -10.86 -4.13 18.19
CA SER A 138 -10.65 -4.15 16.74
C SER A 138 -11.56 -3.14 16.02
N LEU A 139 -12.83 -3.05 16.42
CA LEU A 139 -13.79 -2.09 15.89
C LEU A 139 -13.33 -0.65 16.18
N ALA A 140 -12.95 -0.36 17.42
CA ALA A 140 -12.44 0.96 17.81
C ALA A 140 -11.17 1.34 17.03
N ALA A 141 -10.22 0.41 16.87
CA ALA A 141 -9.01 0.64 16.09
C ALA A 141 -9.33 0.87 14.60
N GLN A 142 -10.21 0.06 14.00
CA GLN A 142 -10.61 0.21 12.60
C GLN A 142 -11.34 1.54 12.36
N ALA A 143 -12.28 1.90 13.24
CA ALA A 143 -12.95 3.20 13.18
C ALA A 143 -11.98 4.38 13.33
N GLY A 144 -11.00 4.27 14.22
CA GLY A 144 -9.93 5.27 14.37
C GLY A 144 -9.09 5.43 13.11
N MET A 145 -8.67 4.31 12.50
CA MET A 145 -7.93 4.32 11.23
C MET A 145 -8.74 4.90 10.08
N MET A 146 -10.04 4.59 9.99
CA MET A 146 -10.90 5.12 8.92
C MET A 146 -11.12 6.63 9.05
N ARG A 147 -11.33 7.15 10.27
CA ARG A 147 -11.41 8.60 10.50
C ARG A 147 -10.13 9.34 10.11
N LEU A 148 -8.97 8.76 10.45
CA LEU A 148 -7.69 9.33 10.03
C LEU A 148 -7.54 9.26 8.51
N ALA A 149 -7.85 8.12 7.90
CA ALA A 149 -7.75 7.93 6.45
C ALA A 149 -8.63 8.94 5.69
N GLU A 150 -9.87 9.15 6.15
CA GLU A 150 -10.78 10.15 5.56
C GLU A 150 -10.17 11.56 5.59
N ALA A 151 -9.67 11.99 6.75
CA ALA A 151 -9.08 13.32 6.91
C ALA A 151 -7.80 13.50 6.07
N GLU A 152 -6.89 12.53 6.10
CA GLU A 152 -5.64 12.59 5.33
C GLU A 152 -5.89 12.52 3.83
N TRP A 153 -6.87 11.72 3.40
CA TRP A 153 -7.25 11.61 2.00
C TRP A 153 -7.85 12.91 1.48
N ALA A 154 -8.74 13.55 2.24
CA ALA A 154 -9.24 14.89 1.93
C ALA A 154 -8.10 15.90 1.79
N GLY A 155 -7.14 15.87 2.72
CA GLY A 155 -5.95 16.71 2.65
C GLY A 155 -5.13 16.47 1.39
N LEU A 156 -4.90 15.22 0.99
CA LEU A 156 -4.17 14.88 -0.23
C LEU A 156 -4.92 15.35 -1.48
N MET A 157 -6.24 15.14 -1.56
CA MET A 157 -7.05 15.58 -2.70
C MET A 157 -7.01 17.10 -2.89
N ALA A 158 -7.06 17.87 -1.80
CA ALA A 158 -6.93 19.31 -1.84
C ALA A 158 -5.56 19.75 -2.37
N ARG A 159 -4.47 19.10 -1.93
CA ARG A 159 -3.10 19.41 -2.38
C ARG A 159 -2.86 19.04 -3.84
N SER A 160 -3.45 17.94 -4.32
CA SER A 160 -3.37 17.53 -5.72
C SER A 160 -4.35 18.27 -6.64
N GLY A 161 -5.30 19.04 -6.09
CA GLY A 161 -6.35 19.71 -6.86
C GLY A 161 -7.32 18.73 -7.52
N THR A 162 -7.54 17.55 -6.92
CA THR A 162 -8.35 16.46 -7.48
C THR A 162 -9.69 16.29 -6.76
N GLU A 163 -10.08 17.24 -5.92
CA GLU A 163 -11.35 17.22 -5.17
C GLU A 163 -12.56 17.09 -6.11
N ASN A 164 -12.47 17.70 -7.29
CA ASN A 164 -13.49 17.63 -8.34
C ASN A 164 -13.69 16.24 -8.95
N MET A 165 -12.82 15.28 -8.65
CA MET A 165 -12.95 13.89 -9.12
C MET A 165 -13.84 13.05 -8.19
N LEU A 166 -14.05 13.49 -6.95
CA LEU A 166 -14.91 12.79 -6.00
C LEU A 166 -16.38 12.94 -6.40
N ARG A 167 -17.14 11.84 -6.32
CA ARG A 167 -18.58 11.81 -6.51
C ARG A 167 -19.21 11.20 -5.26
N GLU A 168 -20.08 11.96 -4.62
CA GLU A 168 -20.84 11.55 -3.42
C GLU A 168 -22.25 11.06 -3.80
#